data_AF-A0AAE7E6E8-F1
#
_entry.id   AF-A0AAE7E6E8-F1
#
_cell.length_a   1.000
_cell.length_b   1.000
_cell.length_c   1.000
_cell.angle_alpha   90.00
_cell.angle_beta   90.00
_cell.angle_gamma   90.00
#
_symmetry.space_group_name_H-M   'P 1'
#
loop_
_entity.id
_entity.type
_entity.pdbx_description
1 polymer ?
#
loop_
_entity_poly.entity_id
_entity_poly.type
_entity_poly.pdbx_seq_one_letter_code
_entity_poly.pdbx_strand_id
1 'polypeptide(L)'
;MYNNTIIYIFNRLIRLAILFFILYLIFTNFGTFMIIVGIFVLIIAFIIYNFKKKMKANSFSFRFDSSQFQNGTNFDFRDFNNFNNSGFQGFANAPRFNEVEKAKEFFGFTHSPTKEEIKKRYKELARKYHPDMNGGNDEKMKELNNYRDILMKTVE
;
A
#
# COMPACT_ATOMS: atom_id res chain seq x y z
N MET A 1 71.62 -52.87 -21.69
CA MET A 1 70.17 -52.88 -21.38
C MET A 1 69.74 -51.84 -20.33
N TYR A 2 70.55 -50.83 -19.99
CA TYR A 2 70.21 -49.84 -18.94
C TYR A 2 69.44 -48.60 -19.47
N ASN A 3 69.65 -48.24 -20.74
CA ASN A 3 69.06 -47.03 -21.35
C ASN A 3 67.52 -47.04 -21.33
N ASN A 4 66.88 -48.18 -21.58
CA ASN A 4 65.42 -48.25 -21.67
C ASN A 4 64.73 -47.99 -20.32
N THR A 5 65.34 -48.45 -19.22
CA THR A 5 64.81 -48.24 -17.86
C THR A 5 64.95 -46.78 -17.43
N ILE A 6 66.10 -46.16 -17.70
CA ILE A 6 66.34 -44.74 -17.38
C ILE A 6 65.41 -43.83 -18.20
N ILE A 7 65.24 -44.11 -19.49
CA ILE A 7 64.32 -43.36 -20.36
C ILE A 7 62.87 -43.49 -19.87
N TYR A 8 62.45 -44.69 -19.44
CA TYR A 8 61.12 -44.90 -18.88
C TYR A 8 60.89 -44.10 -17.59
N ILE A 9 61.85 -44.13 -16.66
CA ILE A 9 61.78 -43.38 -15.40
C ILE A 9 61.73 -41.88 -15.68
N PHE A 10 62.55 -41.39 -16.62
CA PHE A 10 62.60 -40.00 -17.02
C PHE A 10 61.27 -39.51 -17.64
N ASN A 11 60.70 -40.29 -18.57
CA ASN A 11 59.40 -39.98 -19.16
C ASN A 11 58.27 -40.00 -18.13
N ARG A 12 58.32 -40.93 -17.15
CA ARG A 12 57.37 -40.98 -16.04
C ARG A 12 57.49 -39.75 -15.14
N LEU A 13 58.71 -39.30 -14.85
CA LEU A 13 58.99 -38.08 -14.08
C LEU A 13 58.48 -36.83 -14.81
N ILE A 14 58.71 -36.71 -16.12
CA ILE A 14 58.22 -35.58 -16.92
C ILE A 14 56.69 -35.50 -16.89
N ARG A 15 55.99 -36.62 -17.11
CA ARG A 15 54.51 -36.63 -17.05
C ARG A 15 53.99 -36.21 -15.69
N LEU A 16 54.63 -36.69 -14.62
CA LEU A 16 54.26 -36.35 -13.24
C LEU A 16 54.56 -34.88 -12.94
N ALA A 17 55.67 -34.33 -13.42
CA ALA A 17 56.00 -32.91 -13.28
C ALA A 17 55.00 -32.02 -14.03
N ILE A 18 54.61 -32.38 -15.26
CA ILE A 18 53.59 -31.65 -16.03
C ILE A 18 52.23 -31.70 -15.30
N LEU A 19 51.85 -32.85 -14.76
CA LEU A 19 50.63 -33.00 -13.98
C LEU A 19 50.62 -32.06 -12.76
N PHE A 20 51.68 -32.06 -11.97
CA PHE A 20 51.81 -31.17 -10.81
C PHE A 20 51.86 -29.70 -11.20
N PHE A 21 52.47 -29.37 -12.34
CA PHE A 21 52.52 -27.99 -12.84
C PHE A 21 51.13 -27.49 -13.25
N ILE A 22 50.35 -28.30 -13.97
CA ILE A 22 48.96 -27.96 -14.32
C ILE A 22 48.12 -27.84 -13.05
N LEU A 23 48.28 -28.78 -12.11
CA LEU A 23 47.58 -28.76 -10.83
C LEU A 23 47.92 -27.51 -10.02
N TYR A 24 49.20 -27.12 -9.98
CA TYR A 24 49.66 -25.88 -9.36
C TYR A 24 49.01 -24.66 -10.00
N LEU A 25 49.00 -24.55 -11.33
CA LEU A 25 48.33 -23.46 -12.03
C LEU A 25 46.84 -23.38 -11.68
N ILE A 26 46.15 -24.51 -11.63
CA ILE A 26 44.74 -24.56 -11.24
C ILE A 26 44.57 -24.13 -9.78
N PHE A 27 45.29 -24.71 -8.83
CA PHE A 27 45.14 -24.39 -7.40
C PHE A 27 45.57 -22.97 -7.06
N THR A 28 46.59 -22.42 -7.69
CA THR A 28 47.01 -21.04 -7.44
C THR A 28 45.97 -20.05 -7.95
N ASN A 29 45.45 -20.24 -9.18
CA ASN A 29 44.42 -19.35 -9.74
C ASN A 29 43.05 -19.56 -9.07
N PHE A 30 42.68 -20.80 -8.76
CA PHE A 30 41.43 -21.13 -8.09
C PHE A 30 41.47 -20.77 -6.60
N GLY A 31 42.61 -20.95 -5.94
CA GLY A 31 42.82 -20.60 -4.54
C GLY A 31 42.73 -19.09 -4.32
N THR A 32 43.36 -18.28 -5.18
CA THR A 32 43.21 -16.82 -5.11
C THR A 32 41.78 -16.39 -5.38
N PHE A 33 41.10 -17.01 -6.35
CA PHE A 33 39.67 -16.77 -6.60
C PHE A 33 38.81 -17.04 -5.35
N MET A 34 39.02 -18.17 -4.66
CA MET A 34 38.26 -18.51 -3.44
C MET A 34 38.56 -17.54 -2.28
N ILE A 35 39.80 -17.06 -2.14
CA ILE A 35 40.16 -16.04 -1.15
C ILE A 35 39.41 -14.73 -1.45
N ILE A 36 39.39 -14.31 -2.72
CA ILE A 36 38.67 -13.09 -3.16
C ILE A 36 37.17 -13.23 -2.89
N VAL A 37 36.57 -14.37 -3.22
CA VAL A 37 35.15 -14.66 -2.95
C VAL A 37 34.88 -14.63 -1.44
N GLY A 38 35.75 -15.22 -0.62
CA GLY A 38 35.63 -15.18 0.84
C GLY A 38 35.65 -13.76 1.41
N ILE A 39 36.59 -12.93 0.94
CA ILE A 39 36.67 -11.51 1.33
C ILE A 39 35.41 -10.77 0.90
N PHE A 40 34.91 -11.01 -0.32
CA PHE A 40 33.69 -10.37 -0.81
C PHE A 40 32.46 -10.72 0.04
N VAL A 41 32.30 -11.99 0.41
CA VAL A 41 31.23 -12.43 1.31
C VAL A 41 31.35 -11.79 2.69
N LEU A 42 32.56 -11.69 3.25
CA LEU A 42 32.81 -11.01 4.52
C LEU A 42 32.47 -9.51 4.44
N ILE A 43 32.81 -8.84 3.33
CA ILE A 43 32.44 -7.44 3.09
C ILE A 43 30.91 -7.29 3.04
N ILE A 44 30.21 -8.15 2.29
CA ILE A 44 28.74 -8.14 2.25
C ILE A 44 28.15 -8.36 3.64
N ALA A 45 28.63 -9.36 4.37
CA ALA A 45 28.17 -9.64 5.73
C ALA A 45 28.43 -8.45 6.67
N PHE A 46 29.58 -7.78 6.54
CA PHE A 46 29.92 -6.59 7.30
C PHE A 46 29.00 -5.41 6.95
N ILE A 47 28.69 -5.19 5.68
CA ILE A 47 27.73 -4.16 5.23
C ILE A 47 26.35 -4.46 5.81
N ILE A 48 25.86 -5.69 5.69
CA ILE A 48 24.56 -6.10 6.25
C ILE A 48 24.54 -5.93 7.77
N TYR A 49 25.60 -6.32 8.47
CA TYR A 49 25.73 -6.17 9.91
C TYR A 49 25.65 -4.69 10.33
N ASN A 50 26.42 -3.82 9.67
CA ASN A 50 26.40 -2.38 9.94
C ASN A 50 25.06 -1.75 9.57
N PHE A 51 24.44 -2.16 8.47
CA PHE A 51 23.15 -1.67 8.04
C PHE A 51 22.03 -2.10 9.00
N LYS A 52 22.03 -3.37 9.44
CA LYS A 52 21.10 -3.89 10.45
C LYS A 52 21.26 -3.15 11.78
N LYS A 53 22.49 -2.81 12.17
CA LYS A 53 22.77 -2.00 13.35
C LYS A 53 22.23 -0.57 13.21
N LYS A 54 22.43 0.06 12.05
CA LYS A 54 21.95 1.43 11.76
C LYS A 54 20.41 1.49 11.67
N MET A 55 19.78 0.45 11.11
CA MET A 55 18.31 0.30 11.04
C MET A 55 17.69 0.07 12.42
N LYS A 56 18.38 -0.60 13.36
CA LYS A 56 17.91 -0.71 14.75
C LYS A 56 17.90 0.64 15.48
N ALA A 57 18.85 1.53 15.20
CA ALA A 57 18.90 2.87 15.78
C ALA A 57 17.92 3.85 15.10
N ASN A 58 17.68 3.68 13.80
CA ASN A 58 16.68 4.43 13.03
C ASN A 58 15.30 3.75 13.01
N SER A 59 15.05 2.79 13.90
CA SER A 59 13.71 2.30 14.14
C SER A 59 12.95 3.47 14.73
N PHE A 60 12.26 4.21 13.87
CA PHE A 60 11.32 5.25 14.23
C PHE A 60 10.22 4.56 15.04
N SER A 61 10.47 4.36 16.34
CA SER A 61 9.47 3.84 17.25
C SER A 61 8.50 4.99 17.45
N PHE A 62 7.38 4.95 16.74
CA PHE A 62 6.19 5.70 17.13
C PHE A 62 5.76 5.14 18.49
N ARG A 63 6.39 5.62 19.55
CA ARG A 63 5.96 5.38 20.93
C ARG A 63 4.84 6.36 21.18
N PHE A 64 3.61 5.87 21.06
CA PHE A 64 2.44 6.62 21.46
C PHE A 64 2.42 6.64 22.99
N ASP A 65 2.99 7.69 23.58
CA ASP A 65 2.99 7.91 25.03
C ASP A 65 1.66 8.58 25.42
N SER A 66 0.75 7.80 25.98
CA SER A 66 -0.57 8.27 26.40
C SER A 66 -0.52 9.29 27.54
N SER A 67 0.62 9.43 28.23
CA SER A 67 0.80 10.45 29.28
C SER A 67 1.02 11.86 28.72
N GLN A 68 1.45 11.99 27.45
CA GLN A 68 1.61 13.29 26.78
C GLN A 68 0.30 13.85 26.22
N PHE A 69 -0.69 12.99 25.99
CA PHE A 69 -2.04 13.40 25.58
C PHE A 69 -2.82 14.10 26.70
N GLN A 70 -2.41 13.93 27.96
CA GLN A 70 -3.12 14.51 29.09
C GLN A 70 -2.87 16.02 29.26
N ASN A 71 -1.74 16.54 28.75
CA ASN A 71 -1.35 17.95 28.93
C ASN A 71 -1.35 18.80 27.64
N GLY A 72 -1.51 18.19 26.46
CA GLY A 72 -1.37 18.88 25.17
C GLY A 72 -2.66 19.26 24.46
N THR A 73 -3.79 18.66 24.84
CA THR A 73 -5.09 18.94 24.21
C THR A 73 -6.18 18.51 25.18
N ASN A 74 -6.93 19.47 25.71
CA ASN A 74 -8.26 19.24 26.26
C ASN A 74 -9.18 18.78 25.10
N PHE A 75 -9.06 17.52 24.67
CA PHE A 75 -10.07 16.89 23.84
C PHE A 75 -11.27 16.58 24.73
N ASP A 76 -12.24 17.49 24.76
CA ASP A 76 -13.49 17.29 25.48
C ASP A 76 -14.40 16.35 24.66
N PHE A 77 -14.47 15.08 25.08
CA PHE A 77 -15.37 14.09 24.46
C PHE A 77 -16.86 14.46 24.60
N ARG A 78 -17.21 15.50 25.37
CA ARG A 78 -18.58 16.03 25.45
C ARG A 78 -19.03 16.72 24.15
N ASP A 79 -18.10 17.26 23.35
CA ASP A 79 -18.44 17.82 22.04
C ASP A 79 -18.94 16.74 21.06
N PHE A 80 -18.49 15.49 21.22
CA PHE A 80 -18.98 14.36 20.43
C PHE A 80 -20.35 13.84 20.89
N ASN A 81 -20.70 14.02 22.16
CA ASN A 81 -22.04 13.69 22.64
C ASN A 81 -23.11 14.61 22.04
N ASN A 82 -22.74 15.83 21.61
CA ASN A 82 -23.66 16.71 20.92
C ASN A 82 -23.84 16.36 19.43
N PHE A 83 -22.92 15.61 18.80
CA PHE A 83 -23.12 15.08 17.44
C PHE A 83 -24.22 14.02 17.35
N ASN A 84 -24.54 13.33 18.45
CA ASN A 84 -25.72 12.48 18.52
C ASN A 84 -27.02 13.29 18.58
N ASN A 85 -26.93 14.61 18.84
CA ASN A 85 -28.08 15.49 19.05
C ASN A 85 -28.18 16.66 18.04
N SER A 86 -27.21 16.83 17.13
CA SER A 86 -27.15 17.96 16.19
C SER A 86 -26.96 17.58 14.72
N GLY A 87 -27.52 16.45 14.25
CA GLY A 87 -27.56 16.24 12.80
C GLY A 87 -28.12 14.93 12.25
N PHE A 88 -28.46 13.94 13.08
CA PHE A 88 -29.05 12.71 12.56
C PHE A 88 -30.55 12.59 12.83
N GLN A 89 -31.31 13.50 12.22
CA GLN A 89 -32.77 13.39 12.07
C GLN A 89 -33.17 12.51 10.87
N GLY A 90 -32.32 11.56 10.48
CA GLY A 90 -32.39 10.88 9.18
C GLY A 90 -33.34 9.69 9.05
N PHE A 91 -34.05 9.25 10.10
CA PHE A 91 -34.89 8.05 9.97
C PHE A 91 -36.32 8.14 10.52
N ALA A 92 -36.67 9.16 11.31
CA ALA A 92 -37.95 9.19 12.01
C ALA A 92 -39.07 10.01 11.33
N ASN A 93 -38.80 10.73 10.24
CA ASN A 93 -39.87 11.46 9.53
C ASN A 93 -40.34 10.65 8.31
N ALA A 94 -41.57 10.15 8.35
CA ALA A 94 -42.26 9.77 7.14
C ALA A 94 -42.30 11.01 6.22
N PRO A 95 -41.88 10.89 4.95
CA PRO A 95 -41.78 12.05 4.07
C PRO A 95 -43.16 12.68 3.89
N ARG A 96 -43.27 13.99 4.09
CA ARG A 96 -44.55 14.69 3.90
C ARG A 96 -44.87 14.72 2.41
N PHE A 97 -46.15 14.55 2.04
CA PHE A 97 -46.60 14.46 0.64
C PHE A 97 -45.98 15.56 -0.27
N ASN A 98 -45.90 16.79 0.24
CA ASN A 98 -45.34 17.95 -0.46
C ASN A 98 -43.83 17.84 -0.74
N GLU A 99 -43.07 17.12 0.07
CA GLU A 99 -41.62 16.93 -0.10
C GLU A 99 -41.32 15.87 -1.16
N VAL A 100 -42.18 14.85 -1.25
CA VAL A 100 -42.08 13.79 -2.26
C VAL A 100 -42.37 14.35 -3.64
N GLU A 101 -43.37 15.23 -3.76
CA GLU A 101 -43.72 15.88 -5.03
C GLU A 101 -42.61 16.82 -5.50
N LYS A 102 -42.04 17.64 -4.60
CA LYS A 102 -40.86 18.46 -4.89
C LYS A 102 -39.64 17.62 -5.30
N ALA A 103 -39.42 16.50 -4.63
CA ALA A 103 -38.33 15.59 -4.99
C ALA A 103 -38.56 14.97 -6.38
N LYS A 104 -39.79 14.57 -6.71
CA LYS A 104 -40.14 14.09 -8.06
C LYS A 104 -39.91 15.17 -9.11
N GLU A 105 -40.34 16.40 -8.86
CA GLU A 105 -40.11 17.55 -9.76
C GLU A 105 -38.62 17.84 -9.95
N PHE A 106 -37.83 17.85 -8.86
CA PHE A 106 -36.38 18.08 -8.91
C PHE A 106 -35.65 17.02 -9.76
N PHE A 107 -36.05 15.75 -9.64
CA PHE A 107 -35.53 14.67 -10.46
C PHE A 107 -36.17 14.57 -11.86
N GLY A 108 -37.23 15.34 -12.11
CA GLY A 108 -37.97 15.34 -13.37
C GLY A 108 -38.83 14.10 -13.60
N PHE A 109 -39.33 13.47 -12.54
CA PHE A 109 -40.26 12.35 -12.62
C PHE A 109 -41.71 12.84 -12.65
N THR A 110 -42.46 12.46 -13.69
CA THR A 110 -43.90 12.72 -13.81
C THR A 110 -44.77 11.59 -13.25
N HIS A 111 -44.16 10.43 -12.98
CA HIS A 111 -44.77 9.24 -12.38
C HIS A 111 -44.14 8.89 -11.03
N SER A 112 -44.62 7.83 -10.37
CA SER A 112 -43.93 7.24 -9.22
C SER A 112 -42.70 6.46 -9.71
N PRO A 113 -41.47 6.97 -9.50
CA PRO A 113 -40.26 6.38 -10.07
C PRO A 113 -39.90 5.07 -9.37
N THR A 114 -39.20 4.18 -10.07
CA THR A 114 -38.65 2.96 -9.43
C THR A 114 -37.31 3.23 -8.75
N LYS A 115 -36.89 2.36 -7.82
CA LYS A 115 -35.59 2.45 -7.12
C LYS A 115 -34.41 2.55 -8.10
N GLU A 116 -34.50 1.89 -9.25
CA GLU A 116 -33.45 1.88 -10.27
C GLU A 116 -33.38 3.21 -11.03
N GLU A 117 -34.54 3.78 -11.37
CA GLU A 117 -34.66 5.07 -12.04
C GLU A 117 -34.12 6.21 -11.17
N ILE A 118 -34.45 6.20 -9.87
CA ILE A 118 -33.94 7.18 -8.89
C ILE A 118 -32.40 7.13 -8.86
N LYS A 119 -31.81 5.94 -8.75
CA LYS A 119 -30.35 5.76 -8.71
C LYS A 119 -29.67 6.23 -10.01
N LYS A 120 -30.28 5.95 -11.16
CA LYS A 120 -29.75 6.35 -12.46
C LYS A 120 -29.74 7.88 -12.59
N ARG A 121 -30.87 8.53 -12.33
CA ARG A 121 -30.99 9.99 -12.39
C ARG A 121 -30.11 10.69 -11.37
N TYR A 122 -30.00 10.14 -10.16
CA TYR A 122 -29.09 10.65 -9.14
C TYR A 122 -27.65 10.66 -9.63
N LYS A 123 -27.18 9.58 -10.26
CA LYS A 123 -25.79 9.51 -10.78
C LYS A 123 -25.53 10.54 -11.88
N GLU A 124 -26.53 10.83 -12.72
CA GLU A 124 -26.46 11.85 -13.76
C GLU A 124 -26.36 13.27 -13.15
N LEU A 125 -27.23 13.58 -12.18
CA LEU A 125 -27.25 14.87 -11.49
C LEU A 125 -26.04 15.09 -10.57
N ALA A 126 -25.59 14.04 -9.88
CA ALA A 126 -24.44 14.09 -8.99
C ALA A 126 -23.16 14.41 -9.76
N ARG A 127 -23.00 13.88 -10.98
CA ARG A 127 -21.89 14.26 -11.86
C ARG A 127 -21.97 15.73 -12.26
N LYS A 128 -23.18 16.22 -12.59
CA LYS A 128 -23.40 17.62 -12.98
C LYS A 128 -23.14 18.62 -11.83
N TYR A 129 -23.48 18.25 -10.60
CA TYR A 129 -23.36 19.12 -9.42
C TYR A 129 -22.12 18.85 -8.57
N HIS A 130 -21.22 17.96 -9.02
CA HIS A 130 -20.00 17.64 -8.30
C HIS A 130 -19.10 18.88 -8.19
N PRO A 131 -18.55 19.22 -7.01
CA PRO A 131 -17.72 20.41 -6.82
C PRO A 131 -16.43 20.39 -7.67
N ASP A 132 -15.93 19.20 -8.02
CA ASP A 132 -14.75 19.05 -8.90
C ASP A 132 -15.04 19.29 -10.39
N MET A 133 -16.32 19.41 -10.79
CA MET A 133 -16.67 19.81 -12.16
C MET A 133 -16.86 21.33 -12.21
N ASN A 134 -16.37 21.96 -13.28
CA ASN A 134 -16.17 23.41 -13.41
C ASN A 134 -17.49 24.23 -13.36
N GLY A 135 -18.05 24.41 -12.16
CA GLY A 135 -19.37 25.00 -11.89
C GLY A 135 -20.24 24.25 -10.87
N GLY A 136 -19.71 23.25 -10.15
CA GLY A 136 -20.43 22.52 -9.11
C GLY A 136 -20.81 23.41 -7.92
N ASN A 137 -22.04 23.24 -7.43
CA ASN A 137 -22.55 23.95 -6.25
C ASN A 137 -22.80 22.93 -5.13
N ASP A 138 -22.05 23.03 -4.03
CA ASP A 138 -22.15 22.19 -2.85
C ASP A 138 -23.59 22.15 -2.28
N GLU A 139 -24.30 23.28 -2.35
CA GLU A 139 -25.70 23.38 -1.89
C GLU A 139 -26.62 22.47 -2.72
N LYS A 140 -26.45 22.45 -4.05
CA LYS A 140 -27.26 21.61 -4.94
C LYS A 140 -26.95 20.12 -4.75
N MET A 141 -25.71 19.79 -4.39
CA MET A 141 -25.33 18.40 -4.09
C MET A 141 -25.97 17.93 -2.78
N LYS A 142 -26.04 18.80 -1.76
CA LYS A 142 -26.74 18.53 -0.50
C LYS A 142 -28.24 18.33 -0.74
N GLU A 143 -28.87 19.20 -1.52
CA GLU A 143 -30.29 19.04 -1.90
C GLU A 143 -30.55 17.75 -2.67
N LEU A 144 -29.68 17.40 -3.62
CA LEU A 144 -29.78 16.15 -4.39
C LEU A 144 -29.73 14.91 -3.48
N ASN A 145 -28.85 14.90 -2.47
CA ASN A 145 -28.77 13.81 -1.51
C ASN A 145 -30.05 13.68 -0.67
N ASN A 146 -30.55 14.81 -0.15
CA ASN A 146 -31.77 14.83 0.65
C ASN A 146 -32.98 14.31 -0.13
N TYR A 147 -33.19 14.80 -1.36
CA TYR A 147 -34.30 14.36 -2.21
C TYR A 147 -34.19 12.90 -2.64
N ARG A 148 -32.97 12.39 -2.87
CA ARG A 148 -32.76 10.96 -3.13
C ARG A 148 -33.24 10.11 -1.95
N ASP A 149 -32.89 10.49 -0.73
CA ASP A 149 -33.25 9.73 0.47
C ASP A 149 -34.77 9.73 0.70
N ILE A 150 -35.43 10.87 0.46
CA ILE A 150 -36.90 11.00 0.48
C ILE A 150 -37.57 10.07 -0.54
N LEU A 151 -37.10 10.06 -1.80
CA LEU A 151 -37.66 9.19 -2.83
C LEU A 151 -37.40 7.71 -2.55
N MET A 152 -36.22 7.36 -2.04
CA MET A 152 -35.88 5.99 -1.70
C MET A 152 -36.74 5.43 -0.56
N LYS A 153 -37.21 6.29 0.35
CA LYS A 153 -38.10 5.91 1.45
C LYS A 153 -39.57 5.78 1.03
N THR A 154 -40.00 6.48 -0.01
CA THR A 154 -41.39 6.39 -0.51
C THR A 154 -41.61 5.23 -1.46
N VAL A 155 -40.58 4.89 -2.23
CA VAL A 155 -40.57 3.72 -3.09
C VAL A 155 -40.08 2.55 -2.24
N GLU A 156 -40.91 2.02 -1.35
CA GLU A 156 -40.65 0.74 -0.69
C GLU A 156 -41.19 -0.43 -1.51
#